data_AF-A0A3L6LTM1-F1
#
_entry.id   AF-A0A3L6LTM1-F1
#
_cell.length_a   1.000
_cell.length_b   1.000
_cell.length_c   1.000
_cell.angle_alpha   90.00
_cell.angle_beta   90.00
_cell.angle_gamma   90.00
#
_symmetry.space_group_name_H-M   'P 1'
#
loop_
_entity.id
_entity.type
_entity.pdbx_description
1 polymer ?
#
loop_
_entity_poly.entity_id
_entity_poly.type
_entity_poly.pdbx_seq_one_letter_code
_entity_poly.pdbx_strand_id
1 'polypeptide(L)'
;MELDFTSAVFWIAVGQIILIDIVLSGDNAVVIALACRNLSPEQRKTGIFWGVAGAVSLRVVLTIFAAMVMNLPWLKFVGGLLLFWIAIKLMLPEDEDGHDIEPSAHLWGAVKTIVVADFVMSLDNVIGVAGAAHGNLLLLLFGLAVSIPLIVWSSQLIMHWMERWPVIVLLGAGLLGYVAAEMLFTDPGLLALLPPLPDWGHKVAGACGAVLVVSIGRYLEQRILARQDVTIV
;
A
#
# COMPACT_ATOMS: atom_id res chain seq x y z
N MET A 1 -7.84 -15.84 -20.31
CA MET A 1 -8.69 -14.69 -20.73
C MET A 1 -7.73 -13.56 -21.05
N GLU A 2 -7.81 -13.05 -22.28
CA GLU A 2 -6.76 -12.28 -22.97
C GLU A 2 -6.44 -10.94 -22.29
N LEU A 3 -5.18 -10.51 -22.37
CA LEU A 3 -4.78 -9.15 -22.03
C LEU A 3 -5.36 -8.21 -23.07
N ASP A 4 -6.53 -7.66 -22.78
CA ASP A 4 -7.06 -6.56 -23.57
C ASP A 4 -6.39 -5.26 -23.15
N PHE A 5 -5.19 -5.03 -23.69
CA PHE A 5 -4.42 -3.79 -23.52
C PHE A 5 -5.14 -2.55 -24.07
N THR A 6 -6.25 -2.70 -24.79
CA THR A 6 -7.06 -1.59 -25.29
C THR A 6 -8.21 -1.22 -24.34
N SER A 7 -8.48 -2.07 -23.35
CA SER A 7 -9.56 -1.84 -22.38
C SER A 7 -9.23 -0.73 -21.39
N ALA A 8 -10.17 0.21 -21.23
CA ALA A 8 -10.07 1.23 -20.19
C ALA A 8 -10.04 0.62 -18.77
N VAL A 9 -10.73 -0.51 -18.56
CA VAL A 9 -10.76 -1.21 -17.26
C VAL A 9 -9.37 -1.71 -16.87
N PHE A 10 -8.61 -2.21 -17.85
CA PHE A 10 -7.24 -2.67 -17.62
C PHE A 10 -6.35 -1.53 -17.12
N TRP A 11 -6.35 -0.39 -17.82
CA TRP A 11 -5.53 0.77 -17.46
C TRP A 11 -5.97 1.43 -16.16
N ILE A 12 -7.27 1.42 -15.85
CA ILE A 12 -7.78 1.88 -14.55
C ILE A 12 -7.21 1.01 -13.43
N ALA A 13 -7.30 -0.31 -13.54
CA ALA A 13 -6.79 -1.22 -12.51
C ALA A 13 -5.25 -1.15 -12.37
N VAL A 14 -4.51 -1.04 -13.47
CA VAL A 14 -3.06 -0.79 -13.43
C VAL A 14 -2.75 0.54 -12.72
N GLY A 15 -3.49 1.60 -13.04
CA GLY A 15 -3.37 2.88 -12.37
C GLY A 15 -3.67 2.80 -10.87
N GLN A 16 -4.69 2.04 -10.47
CA GLN A 16 -5.00 1.80 -9.06
C GLN A 16 -3.88 1.06 -8.35
N ILE A 17 -3.32 0.00 -8.94
CA ILE A 17 -2.18 -0.73 -8.38
C ILE A 17 -0.98 0.21 -8.18
N ILE A 18 -0.61 0.97 -9.21
CA ILE A 18 0.51 1.93 -9.12
C ILE A 18 0.25 2.97 -8.04
N LEU A 19 -0.98 3.52 -7.96
CA LEU A 19 -1.32 4.54 -6.99
C LEU A 19 -1.33 4.01 -5.55
N ILE A 20 -1.88 2.81 -5.33
CA ILE A 20 -1.86 2.11 -4.03
C ILE A 20 -0.42 1.85 -3.61
N ASP A 21 0.39 1.29 -4.50
CA ASP A 21 1.80 1.00 -4.25
C ASP A 21 2.55 2.29 -3.86
N ILE A 22 2.35 3.39 -4.60
CA ILE A 22 2.99 4.68 -4.34
C ILE A 22 2.60 5.22 -2.96
N VAL A 23 1.30 5.24 -2.67
CA VAL A 23 0.74 5.84 -1.45
C VAL A 23 1.18 5.06 -0.20
N LEU A 24 1.25 3.73 -0.29
CA LEU A 24 1.64 2.86 0.82
C LEU A 24 3.15 2.61 0.91
N SER A 25 3.92 2.97 -0.11
CA SER A 25 5.37 2.73 -0.16
C SER A 25 6.23 4.00 -0.06
N GLY A 26 5.63 5.15 0.24
CA GLY A 26 6.26 6.47 0.09
C GLY A 26 7.62 6.59 0.78
N ASP A 27 7.78 6.05 1.98
CA ASP A 27 8.92 6.14 2.89
C ASP A 27 9.98 5.01 2.73
N ASN A 28 9.71 3.98 1.93
CA ASN A 28 10.59 2.81 1.78
C ASN A 28 12.04 3.16 1.36
N ALA A 29 12.25 4.27 0.66
CA ALA A 29 13.58 4.73 0.28
C ALA A 29 14.41 5.27 1.46
N VAL A 30 13.75 5.89 2.46
CA VAL A 30 14.41 6.38 3.68
C VAL A 30 14.89 5.19 4.50
N VAL A 31 14.05 4.17 4.64
CA VAL A 31 14.37 2.90 5.31
C VAL A 31 15.62 2.25 4.70
N ILE A 32 15.68 2.16 3.37
CA ILE A 32 16.83 1.61 2.64
C ILE A 32 18.09 2.43 2.90
N ALA A 33 17.99 3.76 2.87
CA ALA A 33 19.11 4.65 3.11
C ALA A 33 19.63 4.57 4.56
N LEU A 34 18.74 4.50 5.54
CA LEU A 34 19.07 4.34 6.96
C LEU A 34 19.76 3.01 7.21
N ALA A 35 19.21 1.90 6.70
CA ALA A 35 19.78 0.57 6.88
C ALA A 35 21.22 0.43 6.32
N CYS A 36 21.54 1.14 5.23
CA CYS A 36 22.88 1.12 4.61
C CYS A 36 23.81 2.26 5.06
N ARG A 37 23.42 3.09 6.04
CA ARG A 37 24.16 4.30 6.43
C ARG A 37 25.57 4.00 6.94
N ASN A 38 25.76 2.89 7.66
CA ASN A 38 27.03 2.54 8.30
C ASN A 38 27.98 1.70 7.41
N LEU A 39 27.59 1.37 6.18
CA LEU A 39 28.43 0.60 5.25
C LEU A 39 29.49 1.48 4.57
N SER A 40 30.60 0.87 4.16
CA SER A 40 31.61 1.55 3.33
C SER A 40 31.01 1.99 1.98
N PRO A 41 31.55 3.03 1.31
CA PRO A 41 30.97 3.56 0.08
C PRO A 41 30.78 2.53 -1.04
N GLU A 42 31.69 1.55 -1.14
CA GLU A 42 31.59 0.45 -2.10
C GLU A 42 30.49 -0.55 -1.70
N GLN A 43 30.44 -0.92 -0.41
CA GLN A 43 29.43 -1.85 0.11
C GLN A 43 28.03 -1.26 0.14
N ARG A 44 27.88 0.06 0.29
CA ARG A 44 26.57 0.73 0.31
C ARG A 44 25.80 0.52 -0.99
N LYS A 45 26.46 0.66 -2.15
CA LYS A 45 25.81 0.44 -3.46
C LYS A 45 25.37 -1.01 -3.62
N THR A 46 26.24 -1.94 -3.24
CA THR A 46 25.93 -3.38 -3.27
C THR A 46 24.81 -3.74 -2.29
N GLY A 47 24.79 -3.13 -1.11
CA GLY A 47 23.78 -3.32 -0.08
C GLY A 47 22.40 -2.83 -0.52
N ILE A 48 22.35 -1.64 -1.12
CA ILE A 48 21.12 -1.10 -1.72
C ILE A 48 20.65 -2.03 -2.84
N PHE A 49 21.53 -2.43 -3.77
CA PHE A 49 21.14 -3.30 -4.88
C PHE A 49 20.54 -4.63 -4.41
N TRP A 50 21.22 -5.36 -3.52
CA TRP A 50 20.72 -6.63 -3.00
C TRP A 50 19.52 -6.47 -2.06
N GLY A 51 19.46 -5.38 -1.30
CA GLY A 51 18.32 -5.03 -0.46
C GLY A 51 17.06 -4.80 -1.29
N VAL A 52 17.13 -3.94 -2.32
CA VAL A 52 16.02 -3.69 -3.25
C VAL A 52 15.64 -4.96 -4.00
N ALA A 53 16.60 -5.72 -4.53
CA ALA A 53 16.31 -6.97 -5.23
C ALA A 53 15.59 -7.99 -4.33
N GLY A 54 16.02 -8.11 -3.07
CA GLY A 54 15.38 -8.96 -2.07
C GLY A 54 13.96 -8.51 -1.70
N ALA A 55 13.78 -7.22 -1.41
CA ALA A 55 12.48 -6.61 -1.10
C ALA A 55 11.49 -6.79 -2.25
N VAL A 56 11.89 -6.46 -3.48
CA VAL A 56 11.07 -6.63 -4.69
C VAL A 56 10.68 -8.09 -4.90
N SER A 57 11.63 -9.02 -4.76
CA SER A 57 11.36 -10.45 -4.93
C SER A 57 10.36 -10.95 -3.89
N LEU A 58 10.54 -10.55 -2.62
CA LEU A 58 9.64 -10.88 -1.53
C LEU A 58 8.24 -10.32 -1.80
N ARG A 59 8.14 -9.04 -2.19
CA ARG A 59 6.88 -8.39 -2.53
C ARG A 59 6.13 -9.15 -3.62
N VAL A 60 6.80 -9.51 -4.73
CA VAL A 60 6.17 -10.29 -5.81
C VAL A 60 5.65 -11.64 -5.29
N VAL A 61 6.43 -12.35 -4.48
CA VAL A 61 6.01 -13.63 -3.89
C VAL A 61 4.80 -13.46 -2.98
N LEU A 62 4.81 -12.46 -2.09
CA LEU A 62 3.70 -12.19 -1.18
C LEU A 62 2.43 -11.80 -1.93
N THR A 63 2.54 -10.96 -2.96
CA THR A 63 1.38 -10.53 -3.73
C THR A 63 0.77 -11.68 -4.54
N ILE A 64 1.60 -12.53 -5.14
CA ILE A 64 1.13 -13.75 -5.80
C ILE A 64 0.42 -14.66 -4.78
N PHE A 65 1.04 -14.88 -3.62
CA PHE A 65 0.46 -15.70 -2.57
C PHE A 65 -0.89 -15.14 -2.09
N ALA A 66 -0.97 -13.83 -1.80
CA ALA A 66 -2.19 -13.15 -1.41
C ALA A 66 -3.29 -13.28 -2.47
N ALA A 67 -2.96 -13.10 -3.75
CA ALA A 67 -3.90 -13.26 -4.85
C ALA A 67 -4.42 -14.70 -4.97
N MET A 68 -3.60 -15.71 -4.68
CA MET A 68 -4.02 -17.12 -4.69
C MET A 68 -4.99 -17.44 -3.55
N VAL A 69 -4.76 -16.89 -2.36
CA VAL A 69 -5.61 -17.14 -1.20
C VAL A 69 -6.85 -16.24 -1.14
N MET A 70 -6.94 -15.18 -1.97
CA MET A 70 -8.06 -14.22 -1.97
C MET A 70 -9.45 -14.81 -2.19
N ASN A 71 -9.58 -16.03 -2.72
CA ASN A 71 -10.87 -16.69 -2.87
C ASN A 71 -11.30 -17.47 -1.62
N LEU A 72 -10.49 -17.50 -0.57
CA LEU A 72 -10.89 -18.08 0.70
C LEU A 72 -12.01 -17.24 1.34
N PRO A 73 -13.06 -17.87 1.89
CA PRO A 73 -14.13 -17.16 2.55
C PRO A 73 -13.58 -16.39 3.76
N TRP A 74 -14.14 -15.21 4.03
CA TRP A 74 -13.73 -14.28 5.10
C TRP A 74 -12.37 -13.62 4.92
N LEU A 75 -11.55 -14.06 3.98
CA LEU A 75 -10.21 -13.48 3.80
C LEU A 75 -10.30 -12.06 3.23
N LYS A 76 -11.13 -11.84 2.20
CA LYS A 76 -11.33 -10.49 1.66
C LYS A 76 -12.05 -9.60 2.67
N PHE A 77 -12.90 -10.18 3.50
CA PHE A 77 -13.55 -9.45 4.57
C PHE A 77 -12.52 -8.91 5.58
N VAL A 78 -11.65 -9.78 6.12
CA VAL A 78 -10.59 -9.37 7.06
C VAL A 78 -9.60 -8.42 6.39
N GLY A 79 -9.18 -8.73 5.15
CA GLY A 79 -8.28 -7.87 4.38
C GLY A 79 -8.88 -6.50 4.09
N GLY A 80 -10.18 -6.44 3.80
CA GLY A 80 -10.91 -5.20 3.60
C GLY A 80 -11.02 -4.36 4.89
N LEU A 81 -11.25 -4.98 6.05
CA LEU A 81 -11.21 -4.27 7.34
C LEU A 81 -9.83 -3.70 7.64
N LEU A 82 -8.77 -4.49 7.41
CA LEU A 82 -7.39 -4.05 7.58
C LEU A 82 -7.09 -2.87 6.62
N LEU A 83 -7.45 -3.00 5.35
CA LEU A 83 -7.23 -1.95 4.35
C LEU A 83 -8.01 -0.67 4.69
N PHE A 84 -9.21 -0.80 5.25
CA PHE A 84 -9.98 0.35 5.72
C PHE A 84 -9.29 1.06 6.89
N TRP A 85 -8.72 0.30 7.83
CA TRP A 85 -7.92 0.84 8.92
C TRP A 85 -6.68 1.58 8.40
N ILE A 86 -5.93 0.96 7.48
CA ILE A 86 -4.74 1.56 6.84
C ILE A 86 -5.11 2.85 6.12
N ALA A 87 -6.22 2.86 5.38
CA ALA A 87 -6.69 4.03 4.64
C ALA A 87 -6.98 5.22 5.57
N ILE A 88 -7.55 4.97 6.75
CA ILE A 88 -7.75 6.01 7.78
C ILE A 88 -6.39 6.44 8.37
N LYS A 89 -5.56 5.46 8.77
CA LYS A 89 -4.26 5.72 9.40
C LYS A 89 -3.34 6.57 8.52
N LEU A 90 -3.38 6.34 7.21
CA LEU A 90 -2.64 7.09 6.20
C LEU A 90 -2.93 8.61 6.22
N MET A 91 -4.13 9.02 6.66
CA MET A 91 -4.51 10.43 6.75
C MET A 91 -4.14 11.07 8.10
N LEU A 92 -3.73 10.27 9.08
CA LEU A 92 -3.36 10.78 10.39
C LEU A 92 -1.90 11.22 10.40
N PRO A 93 -1.53 12.23 11.20
CA PRO A 93 -0.13 12.59 11.39
C PRO A 93 0.68 11.37 11.84
N GLU A 94 1.84 11.16 11.23
CA GLU A 94 2.77 10.12 11.65
C GLU A 94 3.36 10.49 13.03
N ASP A 95 3.35 9.54 13.96
CA ASP A 95 4.10 9.67 15.21
C ASP A 95 5.60 9.62 14.87
N GLU A 96 6.40 10.59 15.34
CA GLU A 96 7.84 10.75 15.02
C GLU A 96 8.73 9.54 15.40
N ASP A 97 8.19 8.52 16.06
CA ASP A 97 8.92 7.34 16.56
C ASP A 97 9.09 6.21 15.52
N GLY A 98 8.61 6.38 14.28
CA GLY A 98 8.40 5.27 13.32
C GLY A 98 9.62 4.73 12.55
N HIS A 99 10.79 5.35 12.63
CA HIS A 99 11.95 4.98 11.79
C HIS A 99 13.22 4.69 12.59
N ASP A 100 13.10 4.06 13.75
CA ASP A 100 14.24 3.62 14.54
C ASP A 100 14.85 2.33 13.95
N ILE A 101 15.44 2.49 12.76
CA ILE A 101 16.13 1.42 12.06
C ILE A 101 17.58 1.42 12.51
N GLU A 102 17.93 0.43 13.32
CA GLU A 102 19.32 0.19 13.70
C GLU A 102 20.18 -0.05 12.44
N PRO A 103 21.12 0.86 12.12
CA PRO A 103 21.94 0.71 10.93
C PRO A 103 22.96 -0.40 11.15
N SER A 104 22.91 -1.42 10.29
CA SER A 104 23.83 -2.56 10.36
C SER A 104 25.25 -2.17 9.90
N ALA A 105 26.27 -2.63 10.64
CA ALA A 105 27.68 -2.48 10.26
C ALA A 105 28.14 -3.45 9.16
N HIS A 106 27.32 -4.46 8.82
CA HIS A 106 27.64 -5.49 7.83
C HIS A 106 26.63 -5.53 6.69
N LEU A 107 27.11 -5.81 5.47
CA LEU A 107 26.32 -5.84 4.24
C LEU A 107 25.08 -6.72 4.38
N TRP A 108 25.24 -7.96 4.83
CA TRP A 108 24.14 -8.91 4.96
C TRP A 108 23.13 -8.51 6.04
N GLY A 109 23.61 -7.86 7.11
CA GLY A 109 22.72 -7.30 8.13
C GLY A 109 21.87 -6.17 7.56
N ALA A 110 22.44 -5.28 6.73
CA ALA A 110 21.69 -4.20 6.08
C ALA A 110 20.65 -4.75 5.10
N VAL A 111 21.02 -5.74 4.27
CA VAL A 111 20.07 -6.42 3.37
C VAL A 111 18.93 -7.06 4.15
N LYS A 112 19.22 -7.76 5.24
CA LYS A 112 18.20 -8.37 6.10
C LYS A 112 17.26 -7.31 6.69
N THR A 113 17.81 -6.21 7.20
CA THR A 113 17.00 -5.09 7.74
C THR A 113 16.08 -4.52 6.68
N ILE A 114 16.56 -4.31 5.46
CA ILE A 114 15.74 -3.83 4.33
C ILE A 114 14.60 -4.81 4.02
N VAL A 115 14.91 -6.10 3.89
CA VAL A 115 13.90 -7.13 3.54
C VAL A 115 12.86 -7.28 4.65
N VAL A 116 13.26 -7.21 5.92
CA VAL A 116 12.32 -7.30 7.06
C VAL A 116 11.46 -6.05 7.15
N ALA A 117 12.05 -4.87 6.98
CA ALA A 117 11.29 -3.62 6.97
C ALA A 117 10.29 -3.60 5.81
N ASP A 118 10.72 -3.98 4.61
CA ASP A 118 9.82 -4.11 3.46
C ASP A 118 8.74 -5.17 3.69
N PHE A 119 9.04 -6.30 4.34
CA PHE A 119 8.02 -7.30 4.69
C PHE A 119 6.91 -6.70 5.56
N VAL A 120 7.27 -6.05 6.67
CA VAL A 120 6.29 -5.48 7.60
C VAL A 120 5.47 -4.37 6.95
N MET A 121 6.14 -3.49 6.20
CA MET A 121 5.52 -2.40 5.43
C MET A 121 4.62 -2.92 4.31
N SER A 122 5.07 -3.94 3.56
CA SER A 122 4.39 -4.39 2.35
C SER A 122 3.22 -5.33 2.61
N LEU A 123 3.02 -5.87 3.83
CA LEU A 123 1.84 -6.69 4.15
C LEU A 123 0.54 -5.95 3.84
N ASP A 124 0.48 -4.70 4.27
CA ASP A 124 -0.66 -3.79 4.09
C ASP A 124 -0.87 -3.46 2.60
N ASN A 125 0.23 -3.23 1.89
CA ASN A 125 0.26 -2.93 0.46
C ASN A 125 -0.13 -4.12 -0.43
N VAL A 126 0.38 -5.32 -0.11
CA VAL A 126 0.10 -6.58 -0.80
C VAL A 126 -1.40 -6.85 -0.83
N ILE A 127 -2.11 -6.60 0.28
CA ILE A 127 -3.56 -6.80 0.37
C ILE A 127 -4.30 -5.79 -0.53
N GLY A 128 -3.90 -4.52 -0.51
CA GLY A 128 -4.48 -3.48 -1.37
C GLY A 128 -4.27 -3.76 -2.86
N VAL A 129 -3.05 -4.11 -3.26
CA VAL A 129 -2.70 -4.40 -4.66
C VAL A 129 -3.38 -5.67 -5.15
N ALA A 130 -3.41 -6.74 -4.33
CA ALA A 130 -4.15 -7.95 -4.68
C ALA A 130 -5.67 -7.68 -4.81
N GLY A 131 -6.22 -6.79 -3.99
CA GLY A 131 -7.61 -6.34 -4.06
C GLY A 131 -7.93 -5.60 -5.36
N ALA A 132 -7.10 -4.62 -5.72
CA ALA A 132 -7.23 -3.84 -6.95
C ALA A 132 -7.02 -4.68 -8.22
N ALA A 133 -6.30 -5.80 -8.14
CA ALA A 133 -6.09 -6.68 -9.28
C ALA A 133 -7.32 -7.56 -9.62
N HIS A 134 -8.37 -7.56 -8.79
CA HIS A 134 -9.60 -8.34 -8.98
C HIS A 134 -9.35 -9.83 -9.32
N GLY A 135 -8.28 -10.43 -8.75
CA GLY A 135 -7.90 -11.83 -9.01
C GLY A 135 -7.19 -12.08 -10.35
N ASN A 136 -6.90 -11.06 -11.15
CA ASN A 136 -6.12 -11.19 -12.37
C ASN A 136 -4.62 -11.11 -12.08
N LEU A 137 -3.99 -12.28 -11.96
CA LEU A 137 -2.56 -12.40 -11.68
C LEU A 137 -1.67 -11.72 -12.74
N LEU A 138 -2.11 -11.67 -14.00
CA LEU A 138 -1.33 -11.05 -15.07
C LEU A 138 -1.38 -9.52 -15.02
N LEU A 139 -2.56 -8.97 -14.68
CA LEU A 139 -2.74 -7.54 -14.40
C LEU A 139 -1.89 -7.14 -13.19
N LEU A 140 -1.92 -7.95 -12.14
CA LEU A 140 -1.12 -7.77 -10.93
C LEU A 140 0.38 -7.72 -11.26
N LEU A 141 0.90 -8.74 -11.96
CA LEU A 141 2.32 -8.80 -12.31
C LEU A 141 2.74 -7.65 -13.22
N PHE A 142 1.90 -7.26 -14.17
CA PHE A 142 2.17 -6.10 -15.03
C PHE A 142 2.20 -4.80 -14.22
N GLY A 143 1.21 -4.61 -13.33
CA GLY A 143 1.16 -3.47 -12.41
C GLY A 143 2.41 -3.37 -11.54
N LEU A 144 2.81 -4.47 -10.89
CA LEU A 144 4.05 -4.53 -10.09
C LEU A 144 5.30 -4.27 -10.93
N ALA A 145 5.38 -4.85 -12.13
CA ALA A 145 6.54 -4.67 -13.00
C ALA A 145 6.74 -3.20 -13.41
N VAL A 146 5.65 -2.43 -13.52
CA VAL A 146 5.69 -0.99 -13.82
C VAL A 146 5.88 -0.16 -12.54
N SER A 147 5.20 -0.50 -11.45
CA SER A 147 5.22 0.30 -10.21
C SER A 147 6.57 0.25 -9.49
N ILE A 148 7.22 -0.91 -9.48
CA ILE A 148 8.45 -1.11 -8.71
C ILE A 148 9.61 -0.22 -9.21
N PRO A 149 9.95 -0.19 -10.52
CA PRO A 149 10.98 0.73 -11.01
C PRO A 149 10.59 2.20 -10.81
N LEU A 150 9.30 2.52 -10.98
CA LEU A 150 8.78 3.86 -10.80
C LEU A 150 9.02 4.35 -9.37
N ILE A 151 8.71 3.54 -8.35
CA ILE A 151 8.93 3.89 -6.94
C ILE A 151 10.42 3.97 -6.61
N VAL A 152 11.22 2.99 -7.05
CA VAL A 152 12.67 2.99 -6.75
C VAL A 152 13.35 4.24 -7.30
N TRP A 153 12.99 4.69 -8.51
CA TRP A 153 13.58 5.88 -9.12
C TRP A 153 12.92 7.20 -8.73
N SER A 154 11.62 7.18 -8.41
CA SER A 154 10.83 8.40 -8.19
C SER A 154 10.50 8.66 -6.71
N SER A 155 10.89 7.78 -5.79
CA SER A 155 10.55 7.85 -4.35
C SER A 155 10.81 9.22 -3.74
N GLN A 156 11.99 9.82 -3.97
CA GLN A 156 12.30 11.16 -3.43
C GLN A 156 11.40 12.26 -4.00
N LEU A 157 11.02 12.16 -5.28
CA LEU A 157 10.12 13.11 -5.93
C LEU A 157 8.68 12.95 -5.42
N ILE A 158 8.24 11.70 -5.28
CA ILE A 158 6.91 11.32 -4.81
C ILE A 158 6.70 11.77 -3.36
N MET A 159 7.65 11.48 -2.46
CA MET A 159 7.59 11.93 -1.07
C MET A 159 7.46 13.46 -1.01
N HIS A 160 8.33 14.16 -1.74
CA HIS A 160 8.27 15.63 -1.80
C HIS A 160 6.92 16.14 -2.32
N TRP A 161 6.30 15.43 -3.28
CA TRP A 161 4.96 15.78 -3.77
C TRP A 161 3.87 15.49 -2.75
N MET A 162 3.93 14.39 -2.01
CA MET A 162 2.96 14.07 -0.96
C MET A 162 3.02 15.09 0.19
N GLU A 163 4.24 15.49 0.61
CA GLU A 163 4.45 16.54 1.61
C GLU A 163 3.95 17.90 1.13
N ARG A 164 4.24 18.24 -0.14
CA ARG A 164 3.86 19.54 -0.72
C ARG A 164 2.38 19.61 -1.11
N TRP A 165 1.77 18.49 -1.49
CA TRP A 165 0.40 18.37 -1.96
C TRP A 165 -0.34 17.27 -1.15
N PRO A 166 -0.80 17.58 0.07
CA PRO A 166 -1.54 16.63 0.92
C PRO A 166 -2.80 16.03 0.28
N VAL A 167 -3.30 16.65 -0.80
CA VAL A 167 -4.40 16.12 -1.59
C VAL A 167 -4.07 14.74 -2.21
N ILE A 168 -2.79 14.42 -2.43
CA ILE A 168 -2.36 13.10 -2.95
C ILE A 168 -2.66 12.02 -1.90
N VAL A 169 -2.35 12.28 -0.63
CA VAL A 169 -2.66 11.39 0.50
C VAL A 169 -4.17 11.22 0.64
N LEU A 170 -4.93 12.31 0.52
CA LEU A 170 -6.40 12.28 0.56
C LEU A 170 -6.99 11.38 -0.56
N LEU A 171 -6.49 11.52 -1.79
CA LEU A 171 -6.94 10.71 -2.93
C LEU A 171 -6.53 9.24 -2.77
N GLY A 172 -5.31 9.00 -2.28
CA GLY A 172 -4.81 7.67 -1.95
C GLY A 172 -5.67 6.97 -0.90
N ALA A 173 -5.96 7.64 0.21
CA ALA A 173 -6.84 7.15 1.26
C ALA A 173 -8.26 6.86 0.74
N GLY A 174 -8.80 7.75 -0.10
CA GLY A 174 -10.08 7.53 -0.76
C GLY A 174 -10.08 6.28 -1.66
N LEU A 175 -9.04 6.09 -2.46
CA LEU A 175 -8.88 4.90 -3.29
C LEU A 175 -8.75 3.62 -2.45
N LEU A 176 -7.94 3.65 -1.39
CA LEU A 176 -7.81 2.52 -0.47
C LEU A 176 -9.14 2.19 0.20
N GLY A 177 -9.90 3.21 0.61
CA GLY A 177 -11.26 3.05 1.14
C GLY A 177 -12.24 2.45 0.13
N TYR A 178 -12.12 2.83 -1.14
CA TYR A 178 -12.88 2.23 -2.23
C TYR A 178 -12.59 0.73 -2.37
N VAL A 179 -11.31 0.37 -2.50
CA VAL A 179 -10.88 -1.04 -2.65
C VAL A 179 -11.23 -1.85 -1.39
N ALA A 180 -11.07 -1.27 -0.21
CA ALA A 180 -11.40 -1.90 1.07
C ALA A 180 -12.89 -2.28 1.15
N ALA A 181 -13.78 -1.35 0.80
CA ALA A 181 -15.20 -1.62 0.76
C ALA A 181 -15.56 -2.63 -0.33
N GLU A 182 -14.98 -2.53 -1.53
CA GLU A 182 -15.20 -3.53 -2.57
C GLU A 182 -14.77 -4.93 -2.11
N MET A 183 -13.63 -5.06 -1.44
CA MET A 183 -13.16 -6.32 -0.87
C MET A 183 -14.11 -6.88 0.20
N LEU A 184 -14.65 -6.03 1.07
CA LEU A 184 -15.64 -6.44 2.08
C LEU A 184 -16.89 -7.03 1.43
N PHE A 185 -17.47 -6.32 0.45
CA PHE A 185 -18.75 -6.68 -0.16
C PHE A 185 -18.65 -7.72 -1.29
N THR A 186 -17.44 -8.09 -1.71
CA THR A 186 -17.17 -9.18 -2.66
C THR A 186 -16.57 -10.42 -2.01
N ASP A 187 -16.55 -10.47 -0.67
CA ASP A 187 -16.06 -11.62 0.08
C ASP A 187 -17.00 -12.85 -0.07
N PRO A 188 -16.48 -14.03 -0.46
CA PRO A 188 -17.30 -15.23 -0.63
C PRO A 188 -18.05 -15.67 0.64
N GLY A 189 -17.46 -15.45 1.83
CA GLY A 189 -18.08 -15.80 3.11
C GLY A 189 -19.23 -14.86 3.45
N LEU A 190 -19.08 -13.55 3.18
CA LEU A 190 -20.15 -12.57 3.34
C LEU A 190 -21.30 -12.80 2.34
N LEU A 191 -20.97 -13.07 1.08
CA LEU A 191 -21.96 -13.35 0.02
C LEU A 191 -22.74 -14.65 0.27
N ALA A 192 -22.20 -15.59 1.02
CA ALA A 192 -22.93 -16.79 1.44
C ALA A 192 -24.04 -16.51 2.47
N LEU A 193 -23.97 -15.37 3.18
CA LEU A 193 -24.92 -14.98 4.22
C LEU A 193 -25.92 -13.90 3.75
N LEU A 194 -25.53 -13.07 2.80
CA LEU A 194 -26.34 -11.98 2.28
C LEU A 194 -27.00 -12.34 0.94
N PRO A 195 -28.21 -11.82 0.65
CA PRO A 195 -28.79 -11.95 -0.67
C PRO A 195 -27.89 -11.30 -1.72
N PRO A 196 -27.86 -11.83 -2.96
CA PRO A 196 -27.00 -11.30 -4.02
C PRO A 196 -27.33 -9.83 -4.28
N LEU A 197 -26.34 -8.97 -4.08
CA LEU A 197 -26.45 -7.55 -4.40
C LEU A 197 -26.48 -7.38 -5.93
N PRO A 198 -27.15 -6.33 -6.44
CA PRO A 198 -27.05 -5.95 -7.84
C PRO A 198 -25.59 -5.69 -8.25
N ASP A 199 -25.25 -5.86 -9.53
CA ASP A 199 -23.91 -5.64 -10.07
C ASP A 199 -23.36 -4.22 -9.87
N TRP A 200 -24.20 -3.24 -9.54
CA TRP A 200 -23.74 -1.88 -9.20
C TRP A 200 -23.52 -1.68 -7.70
N GLY A 201 -23.97 -2.62 -6.85
CA GLY A 201 -23.91 -2.54 -5.40
C GLY A 201 -22.47 -2.48 -4.86
N HIS A 202 -21.54 -3.24 -5.45
CA HIS A 202 -20.13 -3.19 -5.05
C HIS A 202 -19.46 -1.86 -5.38
N LYS A 203 -19.84 -1.20 -6.50
CA LYS A 203 -19.33 0.14 -6.86
C LYS A 203 -19.85 1.22 -5.94
N VAL A 204 -21.13 1.14 -5.56
CA VAL A 204 -21.73 2.04 -4.57
C VAL A 204 -21.09 1.83 -3.20
N ALA A 205 -20.86 0.57 -2.80
CA ALA A 205 -20.15 0.27 -1.57
C ALA A 205 -18.73 0.84 -1.57
N GLY A 206 -18.00 0.70 -2.69
CA GLY A 206 -16.69 1.34 -2.89
C GLY A 206 -16.75 2.85 -2.72
N ALA A 207 -17.69 3.52 -3.41
CA ALA A 207 -17.86 4.97 -3.29
C ALA A 207 -18.20 5.41 -1.85
N CYS A 208 -19.08 4.67 -1.16
CA CYS A 208 -19.39 4.90 0.24
C CYS A 208 -18.15 4.69 1.13
N GLY A 209 -17.36 3.64 0.88
CA GLY A 209 -16.11 3.35 1.57
C GLY A 209 -15.11 4.50 1.46
N ALA A 210 -14.89 5.00 0.24
CA ALA A 210 -14.04 6.16 -0.01
C ALA A 210 -14.49 7.41 0.77
N VAL A 211 -15.79 7.71 0.72
CA VAL A 211 -16.37 8.87 1.44
C VAL A 211 -16.24 8.69 2.95
N LEU A 212 -16.49 7.49 3.47
CA LEU A 212 -16.37 7.20 4.90
C LEU A 212 -14.93 7.35 5.38
N VAL A 213 -13.95 6.76 4.68
CA VAL A 213 -12.53 6.90 5.03
C VAL A 213 -12.12 8.37 5.04
N VAL A 214 -12.44 9.12 3.98
CA VAL A 214 -12.07 10.54 3.89
C VAL A 214 -12.74 11.36 4.99
N SER A 215 -14.00 11.08 5.31
CA SER A 215 -14.74 11.81 6.34
C SER A 215 -14.21 11.51 7.74
N ILE A 216 -13.97 10.23 8.05
CA ILE A 216 -13.43 9.78 9.34
C ILE A 216 -11.98 10.27 9.49
N GLY A 217 -11.15 10.08 8.47
CA GLY A 217 -9.76 10.53 8.45
C GLY A 217 -9.63 12.02 8.72
N ARG A 218 -10.36 12.86 7.98
CA ARG A 218 -10.37 14.32 8.23
C ARG A 218 -10.85 14.69 9.63
N TYR A 219 -11.88 14.01 10.13
CA TYR A 219 -12.39 14.28 11.47
C TYR A 219 -11.38 13.93 12.57
N LEU A 220 -10.68 12.80 12.42
CA LEU A 220 -9.65 12.36 13.36
C LEU A 220 -8.40 13.23 13.28
N GLU A 221 -7.94 13.56 12.07
CA GLU A 221 -6.82 14.48 11.81
C GLU A 221 -7.04 15.83 12.50
N GLN A 222 -8.21 16.45 12.28
CA GLN A 222 -8.56 17.73 12.92
C GLN A 222 -8.57 17.63 14.45
N ARG A 223 -8.99 16.49 15.01
CA ARG A 223 -8.99 16.26 16.46
C ARG A 223 -7.59 16.08 17.04
N ILE A 224 -6.68 15.43 16.30
CA ILE A 224 -5.29 15.23 16.74
C ILE A 224 -4.55 16.57 16.72
N LEU A 225 -4.67 17.33 15.64
CA LEU A 225 -4.05 18.65 15.51
C LEU A 225 -4.57 19.62 16.60
N ALA A 226 -5.89 19.65 16.83
CA ALA A 226 -6.48 20.48 17.88
C ALA A 226 -6.02 20.09 19.31
N ARG A 227 -5.54 18.85 19.53
CA ARG A 227 -4.96 18.43 20.82
C ARG A 227 -3.50 18.82 20.96
N GLN A 228 -2.73 18.77 19.87
CA GLN A 228 -1.32 19.19 19.86
C GLN A 228 -1.17 20.68 20.15
N ASP A 229 -2.08 21.53 19.64
CA ASP A 229 -2.09 22.97 19.91
C ASP A 229 -2.32 23.32 21.39
N VAL A 230 -2.97 22.45 22.16
CA VAL A 230 -3.27 22.67 23.60
C VAL A 230 -2.08 22.30 24.49
N THR A 231 -1.16 21.46 24.03
CA THR A 231 0.03 21.03 24.80
C THR A 231 1.23 21.99 24.70
N ILE A 232 1.18 23.01 23.83
CA ILE A 232 2.30 23.96 23.60
C ILE A 232 2.08 25.30 24.36
N VAL A 233 1.29 25.30 25.45
CA VAL A 233 1.09 26.48 26.33
C VAL A 233 1.53 26.19 27.75
#